data_AF-A0A7V3U265-F1
#
_entry.id   AF-A0A7V3U265-F1
#
_cell.length_a   1.000
_cell.length_b   1.000
_cell.length_c   1.000
_cell.angle_alpha   90.00
_cell.angle_beta   90.00
_cell.angle_gamma   90.00
#
_symmetry.space_group_name_H-M   'P 1'
#
loop_
_entity.id
_entity.type
_entity.pdbx_description
1 polymer ?
#
loop_
_entity_poly.entity_id
_entity_poly.type
_entity_poly.pdbx_seq_one_letter_code
_entity_poly.pdbx_strand_id
1 'polypeptide(L)'
;MGGAIPCQGGVCAERKRVYVHAVDKLTFWEGTSLTWSRNWNLSRIRHFVIGGDGAGWLRQGVEHFPNSVWQLDGFHLARACRRALGKAQGQCLFQAIREGRWEEAEHLWQTRPKGTQARARQAQRWLSTLLEQHLMWTPMMPAPWAPWRGTTPTSSPTE
;
A
#
# COMPACT_ATOMS: atom_id res chain seq x y z
N MET A 1 29.17 -23.69 -0.40
CA MET A 1 29.04 -22.36 -1.02
C MET A 1 27.57 -22.14 -1.36
N GLY A 2 26.84 -21.42 -0.49
CA GLY A 2 25.43 -21.10 -0.71
C GLY A 2 25.33 -19.84 -1.57
N GLY A 3 25.11 -20.01 -2.88
CA GLY A 3 24.86 -18.89 -3.78
C GLY A 3 23.51 -18.26 -3.46
N ALA A 4 23.49 -16.95 -3.25
CA ALA A 4 22.25 -16.18 -3.17
C ALA A 4 21.48 -16.34 -4.49
N ILE A 5 20.22 -16.77 -4.39
CA ILE A 5 19.31 -16.79 -5.53
C ILE A 5 19.05 -15.32 -5.92
N PRO A 6 19.41 -14.89 -7.14
CA PRO A 6 19.16 -13.52 -7.56
C PRO A 6 17.64 -13.32 -7.71
N CYS A 7 17.10 -12.37 -6.95
CA CYS A 7 15.74 -11.87 -7.12
C CYS A 7 15.65 -11.11 -8.45
N GLN A 8 15.44 -11.80 -9.57
CA GLN A 8 15.21 -11.13 -10.85
C GLN A 8 13.87 -10.37 -10.79
N GLY A 9 13.94 -9.03 -10.82
CA GLY A 9 12.78 -8.13 -10.85
C GLY A 9 12.33 -7.54 -9.51
N GLY A 10 13.05 -7.77 -8.41
CA GLY A 10 12.70 -7.20 -7.09
C GLY A 10 13.32 -5.82 -6.86
N VAL A 11 12.52 -4.83 -6.45
CA VAL A 11 13.03 -3.58 -5.89
C VAL A 11 13.40 -3.83 -4.43
N CYS A 12 14.67 -3.62 -4.09
CA CYS A 12 15.13 -3.69 -2.70
C CYS A 12 15.04 -2.30 -2.06
N ALA A 13 14.64 -2.24 -0.79
CA ALA A 13 14.76 -1.02 -0.03
C ALA A 13 16.24 -0.67 0.16
N GLU A 14 16.69 0.41 -0.46
CA GLU A 14 18.03 0.94 -0.22
C GLU A 14 18.06 1.74 1.08
N ARG A 15 19.14 1.61 1.86
CA ARG A 15 19.33 2.33 3.13
C ARG A 15 18.17 2.13 4.12
N LYS A 16 17.65 0.90 4.21
CA LYS A 16 16.61 0.52 5.18
C LYS A 16 16.99 0.98 6.59
N ARG A 17 16.07 1.69 7.24
CA ARG A 17 16.15 2.05 8.66
C ARG A 17 14.98 1.44 9.41
N VAL A 18 15.20 1.20 10.69
CA VAL A 18 14.18 0.72 11.62
C VAL A 18 14.02 1.78 12.70
N TYR A 19 12.78 2.15 12.97
CA TYR A 19 12.41 2.98 14.10
C TYR A 19 11.48 2.16 14.98
N VAL A 20 11.72 2.21 16.29
CA VAL A 20 10.87 1.59 17.30
C VAL A 20 10.41 2.70 18.23
N HIS A 21 9.10 2.81 18.39
CA HIS A 21 8.51 3.80 19.27
C HIS A 21 8.36 3.20 20.67
N ALA A 22 8.97 3.84 21.66
CA ALA A 22 8.97 3.39 23.05
C ALA A 22 8.95 4.57 24.05
N VAL A 23 8.63 5.78 23.58
CA VAL A 23 8.74 7.02 24.36
C VAL A 23 7.41 7.77 24.33
N ASP A 24 6.85 8.05 25.51
CA ASP A 24 5.49 8.62 25.65
C ASP A 24 5.37 10.12 25.35
N LYS A 25 6.51 10.82 25.17
CA LYS A 25 6.53 12.28 24.99
C LYS A 25 6.22 12.75 23.56
N LEU A 26 6.29 11.86 22.59
CA LEU A 26 6.02 12.14 21.18
C LEU A 26 5.02 11.12 20.68
N THR A 27 4.23 11.49 19.69
CA THR A 27 3.50 10.50 18.89
C THR A 27 4.49 9.65 18.07
N PHE A 28 4.02 8.50 17.59
CA PHE A 28 4.81 7.65 16.69
C PHE A 28 5.39 8.44 15.51
N TRP A 29 4.58 9.29 14.87
CA TRP A 29 4.96 10.00 13.66
C TRP A 29 5.91 11.17 13.92
N GLU A 30 5.74 11.91 15.01
CA GLU A 30 6.71 12.93 15.44
C GLU A 30 8.08 12.31 15.71
N GLY A 31 8.13 11.22 16.48
CA GLY A 31 9.36 10.50 16.76
C GLY A 31 10.01 9.92 15.50
N THR A 32 9.20 9.41 14.58
CA THR A 32 9.64 8.91 13.26
C THR A 32 10.25 10.04 12.42
N SER A 33 9.55 11.16 12.27
CA SER A 33 10.01 12.31 11.47
C SER A 33 11.34 12.88 11.99
N LEU A 34 11.48 13.00 13.33
CA LEU A 34 12.71 13.45 13.97
C LEU A 34 13.87 12.46 13.79
N THR A 35 13.57 11.15 13.85
CA THR A 35 14.60 10.12 13.67
C THR A 35 15.09 10.08 12.22
N TRP A 36 14.18 10.19 11.27
CA TRP A 36 14.51 10.13 9.85
C TRP A 36 15.18 11.41 9.34
N SER A 37 14.85 12.59 9.88
CA SER A 37 15.52 13.85 9.50
C SER A 37 17.02 13.87 9.77
N ARG A 38 17.50 13.03 10.70
CA ARG A 38 18.95 12.83 10.97
C ARG A 38 19.68 12.10 9.84
N ASN A 39 18.96 11.37 9.00
CA ASN A 39 19.52 10.52 7.96
C ASN A 39 19.20 11.04 6.55
N TRP A 40 18.09 11.76 6.40
CA TRP A 40 17.63 12.30 5.14
C TRP A 40 17.20 13.74 5.29
N ASN A 41 17.52 14.55 4.28
CA ASN A 41 16.93 15.87 4.16
C ASN A 41 15.48 15.73 3.68
N LEU A 42 14.54 15.65 4.63
CA LEU A 42 13.12 15.41 4.36
C LEU A 42 12.51 16.49 3.45
N SER A 43 13.02 17.73 3.47
CA SER A 43 12.52 18.80 2.60
C SER A 43 12.91 18.64 1.13
N ARG A 44 13.90 17.78 0.83
CA ARG A 44 14.32 17.45 -0.54
C ARG A 44 13.65 16.19 -1.09
N ILE A 45 12.90 15.46 -0.26
CA ILE A 45 12.20 14.27 -0.70
C ILE A 45 10.98 14.70 -1.50
N ARG A 46 10.91 14.26 -2.76
CA ARG A 46 9.81 14.63 -3.67
C ARG A 46 8.50 13.93 -3.31
N HIS A 47 8.58 12.67 -2.90
CA HIS A 47 7.41 11.83 -2.62
C HIS A 47 7.68 10.92 -1.42
N PHE A 48 6.72 10.87 -0.50
CA PHE A 48 6.69 9.88 0.57
C PHE A 48 5.58 8.88 0.30
N VAL A 49 5.90 7.59 0.37
CA VAL A 49 4.91 6.52 0.32
C VAL A 49 4.89 5.85 1.68
N ILE A 50 3.76 5.98 2.37
CA ILE A 50 3.55 5.39 3.69
C ILE A 50 2.78 4.09 3.51
N GLY A 51 3.53 2.98 3.59
CA GLY A 51 2.98 1.63 3.51
C GLY A 51 2.43 1.14 4.84
N GLY A 52 1.30 0.44 4.83
CA GLY A 52 0.73 -0.14 6.04
C GLY A 52 -0.32 -1.22 5.82
N ASP A 53 -0.76 -1.83 6.91
CA ASP A 53 -1.78 -2.88 6.93
C ASP A 53 -3.24 -2.35 6.91
N GLY A 54 -3.40 -1.02 6.89
CA GLY A 54 -4.70 -0.35 6.96
C GLY A 54 -5.08 0.16 8.35
N ALA A 55 -4.23 0.01 9.36
CA ALA A 55 -4.48 0.60 10.69
C ALA A 55 -4.69 2.12 10.60
N GLY A 56 -5.69 2.65 11.31
CA GLY A 56 -6.08 4.06 11.22
C GLY A 56 -4.95 5.03 11.55
N TRP A 57 -4.14 4.72 12.57
CA TRP A 57 -2.99 5.54 12.95
C TRP A 57 -1.90 5.60 11.85
N LEU A 58 -1.79 4.56 10.99
CA LEU A 58 -0.81 4.59 9.89
C LEU A 58 -1.17 5.62 8.83
N ARG A 59 -2.46 5.95 8.69
CA ARG A 59 -2.93 6.95 7.73
C ARG A 59 -2.55 8.36 8.15
N GLN A 60 -2.52 8.64 9.45
CA GLN A 60 -2.15 9.95 10.00
C GLN A 60 -0.73 10.37 9.62
N GLY A 61 0.14 9.43 9.23
CA GLY A 61 1.50 9.75 8.81
C GLY A 61 1.57 10.72 7.64
N VAL A 62 0.51 10.81 6.81
CA VAL A 62 0.50 11.76 5.70
C VAL A 62 0.49 13.23 6.16
N GLU A 63 0.07 13.49 7.39
CA GLU A 63 0.06 14.82 8.00
C GLU A 63 1.47 15.27 8.42
N HIS A 64 2.40 14.32 8.59
CA HIS A 64 3.76 14.59 9.07
C HIS A 64 4.82 14.70 7.97
N PHE A 65 4.49 14.31 6.74
CA PHE A 65 5.42 14.34 5.60
C PHE A 65 4.80 15.07 4.41
N PRO A 66 5.50 16.06 3.81
CA PRO A 66 4.98 16.77 2.65
C PRO A 66 4.92 15.84 1.43
N ASN A 67 3.95 16.06 0.52
CA ASN A 67 3.78 15.26 -0.70
C ASN A 67 3.71 13.75 -0.43
N SER A 68 3.07 13.37 0.67
CA SER A 68 2.96 11.99 1.10
C SER A 68 1.63 11.38 0.66
N VAL A 69 1.68 10.09 0.38
CA VAL A 69 0.51 9.27 0.12
C VAL A 69 0.54 8.03 1.01
N TRP A 70 -0.61 7.65 1.52
CA TRP A 70 -0.76 6.35 2.17
C TRP A 70 -1.08 5.28 1.13
N GLN A 71 -0.47 4.12 1.26
CA GLN A 71 -0.69 2.97 0.39
C GLN A 71 -0.83 1.70 1.23
N LEU A 72 -1.84 0.89 0.92
CA LEU A 72 -1.95 -0.45 1.47
C LEU A 72 -0.75 -1.28 1.01
N ASP A 73 -0.04 -1.92 1.94
CA ASP A 73 1.11 -2.71 1.54
C ASP A 73 0.69 -3.98 0.78
N GLY A 74 1.51 -4.34 -0.20
CA GLY A 74 1.24 -5.49 -1.07
C GLY A 74 1.28 -6.83 -0.34
N PHE A 75 1.94 -6.92 0.82
CA PHE A 75 2.02 -8.16 1.59
C PHE A 75 0.68 -8.49 2.24
N HIS A 76 0.07 -7.53 2.94
CA HIS A 76 -1.23 -7.70 3.58
C HIS A 76 -2.33 -7.90 2.55
N LEU A 77 -2.29 -7.13 1.46
CA LEU A 77 -3.23 -7.33 0.35
C LEU A 77 -3.11 -8.74 -0.25
N ALA A 78 -1.91 -9.17 -0.65
CA ALA A 78 -1.70 -10.51 -1.21
C ALA A 78 -2.07 -11.63 -0.22
N ARG A 79 -1.83 -11.43 1.08
CA ARG A 79 -2.22 -12.37 2.13
C ARG A 79 -3.74 -12.47 2.26
N ALA A 80 -4.44 -11.35 2.21
CA ALA A 80 -5.89 -11.33 2.29
C ALA A 80 -6.54 -11.96 1.05
N CYS A 81 -6.10 -11.62 -0.17
CA CYS A 81 -6.61 -12.22 -1.40
C CYS A 81 -6.45 -13.75 -1.37
N ARG A 82 -5.26 -14.25 -0.99
CA ARG A 82 -5.00 -15.70 -0.85
C ARG A 82 -5.88 -16.38 0.19
N ARG A 83 -6.21 -15.70 1.28
CA ARG A 83 -7.11 -16.24 2.31
C ARG A 83 -8.57 -16.23 1.87
N ALA A 84 -8.97 -15.24 1.07
CA ALA A 84 -10.34 -15.08 0.62
C ALA A 84 -10.73 -16.04 -0.51
N LEU A 85 -9.80 -16.34 -1.41
CA LEU A 85 -10.03 -17.07 -2.67
C LEU A 85 -9.13 -18.30 -2.87
N GLY A 86 -8.23 -18.59 -1.93
CA GLY A 86 -7.20 -19.61 -2.10
C GLY A 86 -6.00 -19.11 -2.90
N LYS A 87 -5.00 -19.97 -3.10
CA LYS A 87 -3.68 -19.58 -3.63
C LYS A 87 -3.76 -19.02 -5.06
N ALA A 88 -4.39 -19.75 -5.98
CA ALA A 88 -4.42 -19.40 -7.41
C ALA A 88 -5.30 -18.16 -7.67
N GLN A 89 -6.59 -18.23 -7.36
CA GLN A 89 -7.51 -17.11 -7.56
C GLN A 89 -7.14 -15.89 -6.71
N GLY A 90 -6.63 -16.08 -5.49
CA GLY A 90 -6.15 -14.98 -4.67
C GLY A 90 -4.90 -14.29 -5.25
N GLN A 91 -4.04 -15.02 -5.97
CA GLN A 91 -2.93 -14.41 -6.69
C GLN A 91 -3.43 -13.63 -7.92
N CYS A 92 -4.40 -14.15 -8.68
CA CYS A 92 -5.04 -13.42 -9.77
C CYS A 92 -5.67 -12.11 -9.29
N LEU A 93 -6.47 -12.17 -8.21
CA LEU A 93 -7.09 -10.98 -7.63
C LEU A 93 -6.03 -9.95 -7.22
N PHE A 94 -4.99 -10.37 -6.49
CA PHE A 94 -3.91 -9.47 -6.09
C PHE A 94 -3.23 -8.79 -7.27
N GLN A 95 -2.94 -9.53 -8.35
CA GLN A 95 -2.32 -8.95 -9.54
C GLN A 95 -3.25 -8.01 -10.29
N ALA A 96 -4.53 -8.37 -10.42
CA ALA A 96 -5.53 -7.50 -11.05
C ALA A 96 -5.63 -6.15 -10.34
N ILE A 97 -5.69 -6.16 -8.99
CA ILE A 97 -5.68 -4.92 -8.18
C ILE A 97 -4.38 -4.15 -8.37
N ARG A 98 -3.22 -4.83 -8.25
CA ARG A 98 -1.90 -4.20 -8.31
C ARG A 98 -1.63 -3.51 -9.64
N GLU A 99 -2.18 -4.05 -10.71
CA GLU A 99 -1.98 -3.58 -12.09
C GLU A 99 -3.16 -2.73 -12.59
N GLY A 100 -4.15 -2.45 -11.74
CA GLY A 100 -5.30 -1.61 -12.07
C GLY A 100 -6.29 -2.24 -13.06
N ARG A 101 -6.30 -3.56 -13.21
CA ARG A 101 -7.31 -4.30 -13.99
C ARG A 101 -8.59 -4.47 -13.18
N TRP A 102 -9.32 -3.38 -13.02
CA TRP A 102 -10.48 -3.31 -12.13
C TRP A 102 -11.63 -4.23 -12.55
N GLU A 103 -11.89 -4.36 -13.85
CA GLU A 103 -12.93 -5.26 -14.36
C GLU A 103 -12.65 -6.73 -13.99
N GLU A 104 -11.38 -7.16 -14.13
CA GLU A 104 -10.96 -8.51 -13.73
C GLU A 104 -11.05 -8.70 -12.21
N ALA A 105 -10.60 -7.71 -11.43
CA ALA A 105 -10.67 -7.75 -9.97
C ALA A 105 -12.12 -7.83 -9.48
N GLU A 106 -13.03 -7.05 -10.08
CA GLU A 106 -14.45 -7.04 -9.77
C GLU A 106 -15.10 -8.38 -10.15
N HIS A 107 -14.81 -8.91 -11.33
CA HIS A 107 -15.32 -10.22 -11.76
C HIS A 107 -14.90 -11.35 -10.80
N LEU A 108 -13.61 -11.40 -10.43
CA LEU A 108 -13.08 -12.37 -9.45
C LEU A 108 -13.73 -12.19 -8.08
N TRP A 109 -14.04 -10.95 -7.69
CA TRP A 109 -14.69 -10.65 -6.43
C TRP A 109 -16.16 -11.08 -6.41
N GLN A 110 -16.91 -10.81 -7.47
CA GLN A 110 -18.33 -11.15 -7.59
C GLN A 110 -18.54 -12.67 -7.69
N THR A 111 -17.66 -13.38 -8.40
CA THR A 111 -17.73 -14.83 -8.58
C THR A 111 -17.08 -15.63 -7.44
N ARG A 112 -16.62 -14.94 -6.38
CA ARG A 112 -15.90 -15.59 -5.28
C ARG A 112 -16.76 -16.64 -4.56
N PRO A 113 -16.19 -17.79 -4.15
CA PRO A 113 -16.88 -18.72 -3.27
C PRO A 113 -17.05 -18.08 -1.87
N LYS A 114 -18.13 -18.45 -1.17
CA LYS A 114 -18.31 -18.04 0.24
C LYS A 114 -17.19 -18.65 1.09
N GLY A 115 -16.58 -17.83 1.95
CA GLY A 115 -15.55 -18.29 2.88
C GLY A 115 -16.08 -19.36 3.84
N THR A 116 -15.61 -20.60 3.69
CA THR A 116 -16.02 -21.73 4.53
C THR A 116 -15.35 -21.72 5.90
N GLN A 117 -14.11 -21.21 5.98
CA GLN A 117 -13.35 -21.09 7.21
C GLN A 117 -13.41 -19.67 7.79
N ALA A 118 -13.30 -19.53 9.11
CA ALA A 118 -13.34 -18.23 9.79
C ALA A 118 -12.31 -17.23 9.25
N ARG A 119 -11.09 -17.70 8.95
CA ARG A 119 -10.02 -16.88 8.35
C ARG A 119 -10.38 -16.37 6.95
N ALA A 120 -11.04 -17.19 6.13
CA ALA A 120 -11.50 -16.79 4.80
C ALA A 120 -12.61 -15.75 4.91
N ARG A 121 -13.58 -15.93 5.83
CA ARG A 121 -14.63 -14.93 6.10
C ARG A 121 -14.06 -13.60 6.61
N GLN A 122 -13.06 -13.65 7.49
CA GLN A 122 -12.40 -12.43 7.97
C GLN A 122 -11.69 -11.71 6.83
N ALA A 123 -10.95 -12.43 5.99
CA ALA A 123 -10.29 -11.86 4.82
C ALA A 123 -11.31 -11.27 3.83
N GLN A 124 -12.43 -11.94 3.60
CA GLN A 124 -13.49 -11.44 2.72
C GLN A 124 -14.12 -10.15 3.26
N ARG A 125 -14.41 -10.08 4.57
CA ARG A 125 -14.92 -8.85 5.20
C ARG A 125 -13.92 -7.71 5.09
N TRP A 126 -12.64 -7.96 5.37
CA TRP A 126 -11.60 -6.94 5.28
C TRP A 126 -11.44 -6.41 3.84
N LEU A 127 -11.41 -7.29 2.83
CA LEU A 127 -11.36 -6.90 1.42
C LEU A 127 -12.62 -6.14 0.99
N SER A 128 -13.83 -6.53 1.44
CA SER A 128 -15.06 -5.77 1.21
C SER A 128 -14.91 -4.32 1.70
N THR A 129 -14.49 -4.13 2.95
CA THR A 129 -14.31 -2.81 3.53
C THR A 129 -13.29 -1.97 2.75
N LEU A 130 -12.20 -2.58 2.28
CA LEU A 130 -11.20 -1.89 1.47
C LEU A 130 -11.73 -1.47 0.09
N LEU A 131 -12.52 -2.33 -0.56
CA LEU A 131 -13.13 -2.05 -1.87
C LEU A 131 -14.19 -0.95 -1.73
N GLU A 132 -15.01 -0.99 -0.68
CA GLU A 132 -16.07 0.00 -0.39
C GLU A 132 -15.51 1.38 -0.05
N GLN A 133 -14.45 1.45 0.74
CA GLN A 133 -13.83 2.72 1.14
C GLN A 133 -12.97 3.35 0.02
N HIS A 134 -13.05 2.80 -1.18
CA HIS A 134 -12.21 3.12 -2.31
C HIS A 134 -10.69 3.09 -2.03
N LEU A 135 -10.26 2.38 -0.98
CA LEU A 135 -8.87 2.36 -0.51
C LEU A 135 -7.92 1.60 -1.42
N MET A 136 -8.48 0.80 -2.32
CA MET A 136 -7.78 0.08 -3.36
C MET A 136 -7.77 0.85 -4.67
N TRP A 137 -8.56 1.93 -4.79
CA TRP A 137 -8.87 2.62 -6.04
C TRP A 137 -7.99 3.84 -6.30
N THR A 138 -7.27 4.32 -5.29
CA THR A 138 -6.06 5.10 -5.55
C THR A 138 -5.12 4.16 -6.30
N PRO A 139 -4.67 4.48 -7.52
CA PRO A 139 -3.69 3.66 -8.20
C PRO A 139 -2.57 3.41 -7.20
N MET A 140 -2.27 2.15 -6.87
CA MET A 140 -0.97 1.83 -6.28
C MET A 140 0.01 2.56 -7.17
N MET A 141 0.74 3.54 -6.62
CA MET A 141 1.68 4.32 -7.41
C MET A 141 2.42 3.29 -8.27
N PRO A 142 2.34 3.42 -9.60
CA PRO A 142 3.01 2.45 -10.45
C PRO A 142 4.46 2.44 -9.97
N ALA A 143 5.08 1.25 -9.98
CA ALA A 143 6.41 1.03 -9.43
C ALA A 143 7.30 2.24 -9.74
N PRO A 144 8.14 2.73 -8.79
CA PRO A 144 8.70 4.10 -8.74
C PRO A 144 9.44 4.63 -9.99
N TRP A 145 9.55 3.84 -11.04
CA TRP A 145 10.04 4.18 -12.37
C TRP A 145 8.96 4.65 -13.37
N ALA A 146 7.66 4.49 -13.08
CA ALA A 146 6.61 4.98 -13.97
C ALA A 146 6.39 6.49 -13.75
N PRO A 147 6.47 7.33 -14.80
CA PRO A 147 6.28 8.76 -14.66
C PRO A 147 4.85 9.04 -14.18
N TRP A 148 4.75 9.80 -13.08
CA TRP A 148 3.49 10.34 -12.58
C TRP A 148 2.81 11.14 -13.69
N ARG A 149 1.72 10.62 -14.26
CA ARG A 149 0.80 11.40 -15.07
C ARG A 149 -0.24 11.98 -14.13
N GLY A 150 0.07 13.14 -13.56
CA GLY A 150 -0.93 13.90 -12.83
C GLY A 150 -2.14 14.16 -13.70
N THR A 151 -3.34 14.01 -13.13
CA THR A 151 -4.47 14.80 -13.61
C THR A 151 -4.13 16.25 -13.30
N THR A 152 -3.78 17.02 -14.31
CA THR A 152 -3.77 18.49 -14.19
C THR A 152 -5.15 18.91 -13.68
N PRO A 153 -5.26 19.79 -12.67
CA PRO A 153 -6.52 20.45 -12.38
C PRO A 153 -6.94 21.17 -13.66
N THR A 154 -8.13 20.86 -14.16
CA THR A 154 -8.76 21.62 -15.23
C THR A 154 -8.83 23.06 -14.72
N SER A 155 -7.99 23.94 -15.26
CA SER A 155 -8.15 25.38 -15.05
C SER A 155 -9.49 25.76 -15.68
N SER A 156 -10.46 26.11 -14.86
CA SER A 156 -11.69 26.75 -15.31
C SER A 156 -11.33 28.00 -16.12
N PRO A 157 -12.00 28.25 -17.26
CA PRO A 157 -11.79 29.50 -17.98
C PRO A 157 -12.38 30.64 -17.14
N THR A 158 -11.54 31.62 -16.80
CA THR A 158 -12.00 32.96 -16.42
C THR A 158 -12.71 33.58 -17.62
N GLU A 159 -13.96 33.98 -17.41
CA GLU A 159 -14.68 34.96 -18.25
C GLU A 159 -13.94 36.29 -18.36
#